data_AF-A0A265N8S8-F1
#
_entry.id   AF-A0A265N8S8-F1
#
_cell.length_a   1.000
_cell.length_b   1.000
_cell.length_c   1.000
_cell.angle_alpha   90.00
_cell.angle_beta   90.00
_cell.angle_gamma   90.00
#
_symmetry.space_group_name_H-M   'P 1'
#
loop_
_entity.id
_entity.type
_entity.pdbx_description
1 polymer ?
#
loop_
_entity_poly.entity_id
_entity_poly.type
_entity_poly.pdbx_seq_one_letter_code
_entity_poly.pdbx_strand_id
1 'polypeptide(L)' 'MALTLGRKPGEKIYIVDSQGREIEIEVVKREEKLSNFTQLRISAPSEYQIIRGEIYEGSNSN' A
#
# COMPACT_ATOMS: atom_id res chain seq x y z
N MET A 1 -13.12 5.09 6.65
CA MET A 1 -12.47 4.80 7.95
C MET A 1 -10.97 4.98 7.77
N ALA A 2 -10.25 5.49 8.77
CA ALA A 2 -8.79 5.54 8.76
C ALA A 2 -8.25 4.67 9.90
N LEU A 3 -7.17 3.94 9.65
CA LEU A 3 -6.49 3.09 10.63
C LEU A 3 -4.99 3.36 10.56
N THR A 4 -4.37 3.61 11.72
CA THR A 4 -2.92 3.86 11.84
C THR A 4 -2.26 2.70 12.55
N LEU A 5 -1.26 2.08 11.92
CA LEU A 5 -0.56 0.91 12.44
C LEU A 5 0.96 1.07 12.27
N GLY A 6 1.72 0.70 13.29
CA GLY A 6 3.15 0.44 13.16
C GLY A 6 3.39 -1.00 12.70
N ARG A 7 4.24 -1.23 11.71
CA ARG A 7 4.58 -2.57 11.17
C ARG A 7 6.08 -2.75 10.99
N LYS A 8 6.57 -3.97 11.19
CA LYS A 8 7.96 -4.42 10.97
C LYS A 8 8.12 -5.06 9.57
N PRO A 9 9.35 -5.21 9.06
CA PRO A 9 9.56 -5.97 7.84
C PRO A 9 9.01 -7.40 7.90
N GLY A 10 8.33 -7.84 6.83
CA GLY A 10 7.62 -9.12 6.70
C GLY A 10 6.17 -9.07 7.20
N GLU A 11 5.75 -7.97 7.80
CA GLU A 11 4.40 -7.81 8.31
C GLU A 11 3.44 -7.23 7.26
N LYS A 12 2.21 -7.76 7.23
CA LYS A 12 1.20 -7.46 6.23
C LYS A 12 -0.04 -6.77 6.78
N ILE A 13 -0.77 -6.11 5.89
CA ILE A 13 -2.09 -5.52 6.05
C ILE A 13 -2.91 -5.93 4.81
N TYR A 14 -4.19 -6.28 5.02
CA TYR A 14 -5.11 -6.57 3.94
C TYR A 14 -6.25 -5.56 3.95
N ILE A 15 -6.56 -5.01 2.79
CA ILE A 15 -7.80 -4.26 2.55
C ILE A 15 -8.71 -5.20 1.78
N VAL A 16 -9.88 -5.50 2.36
CA VAL A 16 -10.86 -6.41 1.76
C VAL A 16 -12.15 -5.65 1.56
N ASP A 17 -12.71 -5.74 0.36
CA ASP A 17 -14.00 -5.13 0.06
C ASP A 17 -15.18 -6.08 0.32
N SER A 18 -16.40 -5.60 0.09
CA SER A 18 -17.62 -6.39 0.29
C SER A 18 -17.78 -7.57 -0.70
N GLN A 19 -17.00 -7.58 -1.78
CA GLN A 19 -16.98 -8.67 -2.76
C GLN A 19 -15.87 -9.70 -2.45
N GLY A 20 -15.09 -9.49 -1.39
CA GLY A 20 -13.98 -10.36 -1.01
C GLY A 20 -12.71 -10.13 -1.84
N ARG A 21 -12.61 -9.02 -2.59
CA ARG A 21 -11.38 -8.65 -3.28
C ARG A 21 -10.37 -8.14 -2.27
N GLU A 22 -9.13 -8.60 -2.40
CA GLU A 22 -8.08 -8.34 -1.43
C GLU A 22 -6.97 -7.48 -2.04
N ILE A 23 -6.56 -6.45 -1.32
CA ILE A 23 -5.31 -5.72 -1.58
C ILE A 23 -4.38 -6.01 -0.41
N GLU A 24 -3.25 -6.65 -0.71
CA GLU A 24 -2.20 -6.95 0.26
C GLU A 24 -1.16 -5.84 0.26
N ILE A 25 -0.83 -5.32 1.45
CA ILE A 25 0.25 -4.36 1.66
C ILE A 25 1.24 -4.97 2.66
N GLU A 26 2.47 -5.21 2.23
CA GLU A 26 3.56 -5.75 3.04
C GLU A 26 4.64 -4.70 3.26
N VAL A 27 5.10 -4.54 4.51
CA VAL A 27 6.35 -3.83 4.78
C VAL A 27 7.50 -4.77 4.45
N VAL A 28 8.30 -4.46 3.43
CA VAL A 28 9.42 -5.31 3.03
C VAL A 28 10.72 -4.90 3.71
N LYS A 29 11.70 -5.81 3.73
CA LYS A 29 13.03 -5.51 4.27
C LYS A 29 13.66 -4.36 3.47
N ARG A 30 14.26 -3.41 4.20
CA ARG A 30 15.00 -2.31 3.59
C ARG A 30 16.19 -2.84 2.81
N GLU A 31 16.23 -2.50 1.53
CA GLU A 31 17.44 -2.57 0.73
C GLU A 31 18.42 -1.46 1.17
N GLU A 32 19.72 -1.76 1.18
CA GLU A 32 20.76 -0.83 1.66
C GLU A 32 20.73 0.54 0.95
N LYS A 33 20.40 0.54 -0.34
CA LYS A 33 20.32 1.74 -1.18
C LYS A 33 19.15 2.67 -0.83
N LEU A 34 18.16 2.18 -0.11
CA LEU A 34 16.93 2.90 0.25
C LEU A 34 16.70 2.89 1.78
N SER A 35 17.79 2.82 2.55
CA SER A 35 17.78 2.65 4.01
C SER A 35 17.00 3.72 4.77
N ASN A 36 16.80 4.89 4.18
CA ASN A 36 16.06 6.02 4.75
C ASN A 36 14.54 5.94 4.58
N PHE A 37 14.03 4.95 3.83
CA PHE A 37 12.61 4.83 3.53
C PHE A 37 12.03 3.50 4.02
N THR A 38 10.76 3.54 4.42
CA THR A 38 9.97 2.31 4.55
C THR A 38 9.63 1.83 3.15
N GLN A 39 9.91 0.56 2.86
CA GLN A 39 9.57 -0.04 1.59
C GLN A 39 8.28 -0.84 1.73
N LEU A 40 7.37 -0.65 0.77
CA LEU A 40 6.09 -1.34 0.73
C LEU A 40 6.02 -2.17 -0.54
N ARG A 41 5.52 -3.39 -0.43
CA ARG A 41 5.04 -4.19 -1.56
C ARG A 41 3.53 -4.19 -1.52
N ILE A 42 2.92 -3.74 -2.60
CA ILE A 42 1.46 -3.71 -2.75
C ILE A 42 1.09 -4.72 -3.83
N SER A 43 0.23 -5.67 -3.50
CA SER A 43 -0.31 -6.66 -4.43
C SER A 43 -1.81 -6.47 -4.50
N ALA A 44 -2.34 -6.26 -5.70
CA ALA A 44 -3.76 -6.05 -5.94
C ALA A 44 -4.18 -6.79 -7.22
N PRO A 45 -5.49 -7.08 -7.40
CA PRO A 45 -6.02 -7.59 -8.65
C PRO A 45 -5.71 -6.66 -9.83
N SER A 46 -5.60 -7.22 -11.03
CA SER A 46 -5.14 -6.52 -12.24
C SER A 46 -6.00 -5.32 -12.64
N GLU A 47 -7.26 -5.28 -12.22
CA GLU A 47 -8.17 -4.17 -12.47
C GLU A 47 -7.86 -2.92 -11.63
N TYR A 48 -7.02 -3.03 -10.60
CA TYR A 48 -6.61 -1.90 -9.77
C TYR A 48 -5.32 -1.27 -10.30
N GLN A 49 -5.27 0.05 -10.24
CA GLN A 49 -4.05 0.81 -10.49
C GLN A 49 -3.41 1.21 -9.15
N ILE A 50 -2.12 0.91 -9.00
CA ILE A 50 -1.31 1.36 -7.87
C ILE A 50 -0.59 2.64 -8.28
N ILE A 51 -1.03 3.77 -7.75
CA ILE A 51 -0.50 5.10 -8.09
C ILE A 51 0.16 5.68 -6.85
N ARG A 52 1.35 6.28 -7.02
CA ARG A 52 2.04 6.96 -5.91
C ARG A 52 1.31 8.26 -5.58
N GLY A 53 1.18 8.57 -4.29
CA GLY A 53 0.39 9.71 -3.83
C GLY A 53 0.85 11.05 -4.41
N GLU A 54 2.16 11.23 -4.60
CA GLU A 54 2.75 12.46 -5.14
C GLU A 54 2.42 12.73 -6.62
N ILE A 55 1.97 11.72 -7.36
CA ILE A 55 1.52 11.84 -8.76
C ILE A 55 0.03 11.56 -8.92
N TYR A 56 -0.67 11.28 -7.83
CA TYR A 56 -2.11 11.05 -7.87
C TYR A 56 -2.82 12.40 -7.91
N GLU A 57 -3.26 12.80 -9.10
CA GLU A 57 -3.95 14.09 -9.30
C GLU A 57 -5.40 14.09 -8.76
N GLY A 58 -5.94 12.92 -8.46
CA GLY A 58 -7.29 12.74 -7.93
C GLY A 58 -8.39 13.22 -8.87
N SER A 59 -9.61 12.73 -8.65
CA SER A 59 -10.80 13.48 -9.06
C SER A 59 -11.05 14.52 -7.98
N ASN A 60 -10.39 15.68 -8.07
CA ASN A 60 -10.77 16.86 -7.29
C ASN A 60 -12.14 17.33 -7.78
N SER A 61 -13.20 16.62 -7.39
CA SER A 61 -14.55 17.16 -7.33
C SER A 61 -14.62 17.97 -6.03
N ASN A 62 -14.37 19.27 -6.15
CA ASN A 62 -14.87 20.23 -5.15
C ASN A 62 -16.38 20.10 -4.99
#